data_AF-A0A6V8QRT5-F1
#
_entry.id   AF-A0A6V8QRT5-F1
#
_cell.length_a   1.000
_cell.length_b   1.000
_cell.length_c   1.000
_cell.angle_alpha   90.00
_cell.angle_beta   90.00
_cell.angle_gamma   90.00
#
_symmetry.space_group_name_H-M   'P 1'
#
loop_
_entity.id
_entity.type
_entity.pdbx_description
1 polymer ?
#
loop_
_entity_poly.entity_id
_entity_poly.type
_entity_poly.pdbx_seq_one_letter_code
_entity_poly.pdbx_strand_id
1 'polypeptide(L)'
;MVQYVFTPWRDRQELLLVRDQFYGSEALTRAAAGGASSRRIQGGRASGRRVEEAAGRDAYAEQRPEEGEGLDQGDAGRRTTASAAANDYQTSSREQGDRDEQHKAVGRVSMWMQRGNCPHMVESTALLMAAVLSDEAAGNAGASTYAVRAAYAAAFSRFVTGLLDGHQDKLRKQSMYSIAKNIGLPATFVELRHQATHEQLPSLAKLRSAARKALVWIWDYYWKHLGEAEKAKDPCRELVLSYLREDDEASRLKTMRRLRQWDLEYLQKTIAELQRTLPGNQVFLKCLKLSKDMAAMTAEEANDPDPKVGGMPEQEQEQDPDRSSEPNTGWSRYSGTWRPKPIGVLINNSRKMHIQSIPMWVGSSNNYAYLVVDDKSKDAVIIDPANPPEVTPILKDAISSGKINLTAIANTHHHWDHAGGNKKLLADLGNEKLTIIGGKDCEGVTKTPQHGETFQIGDISVRAVHTPCHTQDSICYYMEDSTGKAVFTGDTLFVSGCGKFFEGSAAEMHEALNNRLGALPEDTLVYPGHEYTKSNVRFTISVSQTEPIKKLQEFAENNQVTTGKFTIGDEKKHNVFMRVNDPEIQKITGETDPVSIMGKLREMKNNFK
;
A
#
# COMPACT_ATOMS: atom_id res chain seq x y z
N MET A 1 35.54 -2.22 7.38
CA MET A 1 34.10 -2.20 7.02
C MET A 1 33.79 -3.38 6.09
N VAL A 2 33.93 -4.62 6.58
CA VAL A 2 33.73 -5.84 5.76
C VAL A 2 32.27 -6.31 5.74
N GLN A 3 31.38 -5.60 6.43
CA GLN A 3 29.97 -5.96 6.56
C GLN A 3 29.09 -5.64 5.32
N TYR A 4 29.67 -5.12 4.24
CA TYR A 4 28.92 -4.74 3.05
C TYR A 4 28.70 -5.94 2.12
N VAL A 5 27.44 -6.37 2.02
CA VAL A 5 26.98 -7.37 1.07
C VAL A 5 26.10 -6.67 0.05
N PHE A 6 26.46 -6.76 -1.24
CA PHE A 6 25.71 -6.12 -2.32
C PHE A 6 24.61 -7.04 -2.84
N THR A 7 23.42 -6.48 -3.04
CA THR A 7 22.24 -7.21 -3.56
C THR A 7 21.68 -6.51 -4.80
N PRO A 8 21.05 -7.25 -5.74
CA PRO A 8 20.51 -6.66 -6.96
C PRO A 8 19.14 -5.99 -6.78
N TRP A 9 18.40 -6.35 -5.74
CA TRP A 9 17.16 -5.68 -5.34
C TRP A 9 17.46 -4.39 -4.58
N ARG A 10 16.52 -3.44 -4.66
CA ARG A 10 16.63 -2.13 -4.02
C ARG A 10 16.63 -2.23 -2.50
N ASP A 11 15.69 -2.99 -1.96
CA ASP A 11 15.47 -3.16 -0.53
C ASP A 11 14.81 -4.51 -0.24
N ARG A 12 14.61 -4.82 1.05
CA ARG A 12 14.02 -6.09 1.49
C ARG A 12 12.54 -6.20 1.13
N GLN A 13 11.81 -5.08 1.04
CA GLN A 13 10.39 -5.09 0.72
C GLN A 13 10.18 -5.55 -0.73
N GLU A 14 11.02 -5.07 -1.66
CA GLU A 14 11.01 -5.52 -3.05
C GLU A 14 11.24 -7.04 -3.16
N LEU A 15 12.17 -7.59 -2.37
CA LEU A 15 12.47 -9.02 -2.33
C LEU A 15 11.28 -9.85 -1.81
N LEU A 16 10.64 -9.39 -0.74
CA LEU A 16 9.48 -10.08 -0.14
C LEU A 16 8.26 -10.04 -1.06
N LEU A 17 8.03 -8.93 -1.76
CA LEU A 17 6.97 -8.83 -2.75
C LEU A 17 7.15 -9.89 -3.86
N VAL A 18 8.37 -10.05 -4.38
CA VAL A 18 8.65 -11.06 -5.42
C VAL A 18 8.46 -12.48 -4.87
N ARG A 19 8.84 -12.75 -3.62
CA ARG A 19 8.53 -14.02 -2.97
C ARG A 19 7.03 -14.28 -2.97
N ASP A 20 6.26 -13.30 -2.51
CA ASP A 20 4.82 -13.46 -2.35
C ASP A 20 4.14 -13.61 -3.72
N GLN A 21 4.59 -12.91 -4.76
CA GLN A 21 4.10 -13.11 -6.13
C GLN A 21 4.41 -14.51 -6.71
N PHE A 22 5.53 -15.14 -6.33
CA PHE A 22 5.83 -16.49 -6.78
C PHE A 22 4.97 -17.57 -6.10
N TYR A 23 4.64 -17.39 -4.82
CA TYR A 23 4.02 -18.43 -3.98
C TYR A 23 2.63 -18.04 -3.42
N GLY A 24 2.06 -16.91 -3.87
CA GLY A 24 0.97 -16.14 -3.24
C GLY A 24 -0.43 -16.74 -3.21
N SER A 25 -0.61 -18.02 -3.59
CA SER A 25 -1.84 -18.73 -3.30
C SER A 25 -1.53 -19.98 -2.48
N GLU A 26 -2.35 -20.23 -1.47
CA GLU A 26 -2.27 -21.37 -0.54
C GLU A 26 -2.15 -22.75 -1.23
N ALA A 27 -2.33 -22.84 -2.55
CA ALA A 27 -2.21 -24.05 -3.35
C ALA A 27 -0.78 -24.64 -3.39
N LEU A 28 0.27 -23.80 -3.53
CA LEU A 28 1.66 -24.29 -3.53
C LEU A 28 2.13 -24.64 -2.11
N THR A 29 1.67 -23.89 -1.10
CA THR A 29 1.95 -24.14 0.33
C THR A 29 1.24 -25.39 0.84
N ARG A 30 0.02 -25.69 0.37
CA ARG A 30 -0.69 -26.95 0.69
C ARG A 30 -0.05 -28.17 0.02
N ALA A 31 0.49 -28.02 -1.18
CA ALA A 31 1.28 -29.08 -1.81
C ALA A 31 2.61 -29.35 -1.06
N ALA A 32 3.16 -28.35 -0.37
CA ALA A 32 4.33 -28.47 0.49
C ALA A 32 4.03 -29.16 1.85
N ALA A 33 2.83 -28.98 2.41
CA ALA A 33 2.43 -29.58 3.69
C ALA A 33 2.01 -31.07 3.61
N GLY A 34 1.90 -31.64 2.41
CA GLY A 34 1.43 -33.01 2.16
C GLY A 34 2.46 -34.11 2.43
N GLY A 35 3.08 -34.11 3.61
CA GLY A 35 3.91 -35.21 4.12
C GLY A 35 3.19 -35.95 5.25
N ALA A 36 2.83 -37.21 4.99
CA ALA A 36 2.33 -38.21 5.95
C ALA A 36 0.92 -37.99 6.53
N SER A 37 -0.08 -38.65 5.92
CA SER A 37 -1.16 -39.27 6.69
C SER A 37 -1.12 -40.78 6.45
N SER A 38 -0.47 -41.47 7.38
CA SER A 38 -0.60 -42.91 7.57
C SER A 38 -2.07 -43.21 7.90
N ARG A 39 -2.83 -43.76 6.94
CA ARG A 39 -4.07 -44.46 7.27
C ARG A 39 -3.71 -45.82 7.82
N ARG A 40 -3.72 -45.85 9.15
CA ARG A 40 -3.68 -47.05 10.00
C ARG A 40 -4.78 -48.02 9.53
N ILE A 41 -4.34 -49.21 9.13
CA ILE A 41 -5.17 -50.39 8.93
C ILE A 41 -5.66 -50.90 10.30
N GLN A 42 -6.97 -51.07 10.44
CA GLN A 42 -7.69 -52.02 11.32
C GLN A 42 -9.18 -51.83 11.00
N GLY A 43 -10.00 -52.80 10.62
CA GLY A 43 -9.89 -54.24 10.39
C GLY A 43 -11.29 -54.74 9.99
N GLY A 44 -11.40 -55.92 9.38
CA GLY A 44 -12.70 -56.58 9.21
C GLY A 44 -12.85 -57.36 7.90
N ARG A 45 -12.61 -58.67 7.99
CA ARG A 45 -12.79 -59.70 6.95
C ARG A 45 -14.22 -59.76 6.40
N ALA A 46 -14.37 -60.10 5.12
CA ALA A 46 -15.06 -61.33 4.69
C ALA A 46 -14.83 -61.63 3.19
N SER A 47 -14.49 -62.89 2.91
CA SER A 47 -14.68 -63.71 1.69
C SER A 47 -14.98 -62.99 0.36
N GLY A 48 -14.29 -63.22 -0.76
CA GLY A 48 -13.58 -64.41 -1.20
C GLY A 48 -14.12 -64.82 -2.56
N ARG A 49 -13.27 -64.83 -3.60
CA ARG A 49 -13.20 -65.88 -4.63
C ARG A 49 -12.02 -65.64 -5.58
N ARG A 50 -11.26 -66.71 -5.71
CA ARG A 50 -10.20 -67.05 -6.68
C ARG A 50 -10.75 -67.00 -8.12
N VAL A 51 -10.03 -66.44 -9.11
CA VAL A 51 -8.85 -66.92 -9.88
C VAL A 51 -9.25 -67.56 -11.21
N GLU A 52 -8.35 -67.37 -12.18
CA GLU A 52 -8.24 -67.94 -13.54
C GLU A 52 -9.11 -67.32 -14.63
N GLU A 53 -8.73 -67.32 -15.90
CA GLU A 53 -7.48 -67.21 -16.66
C GLU A 53 -7.96 -67.19 -18.14
N ALA A 54 -7.04 -66.92 -19.07
CA ALA A 54 -7.12 -67.31 -20.49
C ALA A 54 -8.03 -66.50 -21.45
N ALA A 55 -7.32 -65.71 -22.27
CA ALA A 55 -7.22 -65.88 -23.72
C ALA A 55 -8.44 -65.65 -24.63
N GLY A 56 -8.22 -64.81 -25.65
CA GLY A 56 -8.54 -65.19 -27.02
C GLY A 56 -9.47 -64.27 -27.80
N ARG A 57 -8.85 -63.49 -28.71
CA ARG A 57 -9.21 -63.27 -30.12
C ARG A 57 -10.55 -62.62 -30.50
N ASP A 58 -10.35 -61.49 -31.18
CA ASP A 58 -10.75 -61.15 -32.56
C ASP A 58 -12.22 -61.07 -32.99
N ALA A 59 -12.40 -60.07 -33.87
CA ALA A 59 -13.41 -59.87 -34.91
C ALA A 59 -14.72 -59.18 -34.46
N TYR A 60 -14.87 -57.88 -34.76
CA TYR A 60 -15.23 -57.25 -36.05
C TYR A 60 -16.73 -57.31 -36.36
N ALA A 61 -17.23 -56.11 -36.69
CA ALA A 61 -18.37 -55.81 -37.56
C ALA A 61 -19.77 -56.05 -36.99
N GLU A 62 -20.81 -55.25 -37.26
CA GLU A 62 -20.99 -54.03 -38.04
C GLU A 62 -22.44 -53.55 -37.80
N GLN A 63 -22.66 -52.24 -38.01
CA GLN A 63 -23.86 -51.63 -38.61
C GLN A 63 -25.26 -51.78 -37.95
N ARG A 64 -25.76 -50.63 -37.41
CA ARG A 64 -26.91 -49.78 -37.86
C ARG A 64 -28.19 -50.46 -38.45
N PRO A 65 -29.34 -49.76 -38.61
CA PRO A 65 -29.81 -48.46 -38.09
C PRO A 65 -31.30 -48.48 -37.63
N GLU A 66 -31.92 -47.29 -37.56
CA GLU A 66 -33.36 -46.95 -37.62
C GLU A 66 -34.05 -46.70 -36.26
N GLU A 67 -34.26 -45.43 -35.89
CA GLU A 67 -35.34 -44.50 -36.31
C GLU A 67 -36.65 -44.72 -35.54
N GLY A 68 -37.17 -43.66 -34.91
CA GLY A 68 -38.47 -43.69 -34.25
C GLY A 68 -38.63 -42.62 -33.18
N GLU A 69 -39.37 -41.58 -33.52
CA GLU A 69 -39.68 -40.36 -32.77
C GLU A 69 -40.46 -40.58 -31.46
N GLY A 70 -40.38 -39.62 -30.55
CA GLY A 70 -41.25 -39.55 -29.36
C GLY A 70 -40.95 -38.37 -28.45
N LEU A 71 -41.67 -37.27 -28.66
CA LEU A 71 -41.78 -36.13 -27.74
C LEU A 71 -42.55 -36.54 -26.47
N ASP A 72 -42.01 -36.27 -25.28
CA ASP A 72 -42.80 -35.76 -24.14
C ASP A 72 -41.91 -35.07 -23.09
N GLN A 73 -42.45 -34.03 -22.50
CA GLN A 73 -41.84 -33.10 -21.55
C GLN A 73 -41.79 -33.67 -20.13
N GLY A 74 -40.74 -33.31 -19.39
CA GLY A 74 -40.63 -33.62 -17.96
C GLY A 74 -39.55 -32.78 -17.28
N ASP A 75 -39.96 -31.60 -16.82
CA ASP A 75 -39.22 -30.60 -16.05
C ASP A 75 -38.69 -31.15 -14.71
N ALA A 76 -37.38 -31.40 -14.60
CA ALA A 76 -36.64 -31.49 -13.34
C ALA A 76 -35.12 -31.45 -13.58
N GLY A 77 -34.51 -30.29 -13.83
CA GLY A 77 -33.05 -30.23 -14.02
C GLY A 77 -32.35 -28.88 -13.95
N ARG A 78 -33.03 -27.77 -13.59
CA ARG A 78 -32.47 -26.42 -13.77
C ARG A 78 -32.11 -25.65 -12.50
N ARG A 79 -31.68 -26.33 -11.42
CA ARG A 79 -31.21 -25.67 -10.18
C ARG A 79 -29.78 -25.97 -9.75
N THR A 80 -28.99 -26.72 -10.50
CA THR A 80 -27.59 -27.05 -10.13
C THR A 80 -26.51 -26.44 -11.03
N THR A 81 -26.86 -25.79 -12.14
CA THR A 81 -25.87 -25.28 -13.11
C THR A 81 -25.43 -23.83 -12.88
N ALA A 82 -26.25 -22.99 -12.22
CA ALA A 82 -25.92 -21.58 -12.00
C ALA A 82 -24.89 -21.36 -10.87
N SER A 83 -24.93 -22.19 -9.81
CA SER A 83 -23.95 -22.13 -8.71
C SER A 83 -22.58 -22.68 -9.11
N ALA A 84 -22.54 -23.72 -9.97
CA ALA A 84 -21.30 -24.25 -10.52
C ALA A 84 -20.63 -23.24 -11.47
N ALA A 85 -21.41 -22.62 -12.37
CA ALA A 85 -20.90 -21.62 -13.30
C ALA A 85 -20.38 -20.34 -12.60
N ALA A 86 -21.01 -19.90 -11.50
CA ALA A 86 -20.56 -18.74 -10.73
C ALA A 86 -19.26 -19.02 -9.95
N ASN A 87 -19.12 -20.24 -9.40
CA ASN A 87 -17.87 -20.68 -8.77
C ASN A 87 -16.74 -20.81 -9.79
N ASP A 88 -16.99 -21.43 -10.95
CA ASP A 88 -16.01 -21.59 -12.03
C ASP A 88 -15.51 -20.24 -12.55
N TYR A 89 -16.39 -19.24 -12.64
CA TYR A 89 -16.02 -17.89 -13.06
C TYR A 89 -15.13 -17.18 -12.02
N GLN A 90 -15.45 -17.27 -10.73
CA GLN A 90 -14.64 -16.68 -9.66
C GLN A 90 -13.27 -17.35 -9.51
N THR A 91 -13.18 -18.68 -9.62
CA THR A 91 -11.91 -19.41 -9.64
C THR A 91 -11.07 -19.04 -10.87
N SER A 92 -11.68 -18.97 -12.06
CA SER A 92 -10.96 -18.59 -13.28
C SER A 92 -10.38 -17.17 -13.23
N SER A 93 -11.11 -16.21 -12.62
CA SER A 93 -10.63 -14.83 -12.46
C SER A 93 -9.48 -14.71 -11.45
N ARG A 94 -9.48 -15.52 -10.39
CA ARG A 94 -8.42 -15.53 -9.38
C ARG A 94 -7.16 -16.21 -9.91
N GLU A 95 -7.32 -17.35 -10.59
CA GLU A 95 -6.21 -18.04 -11.25
C GLU A 95 -5.54 -17.18 -12.33
N GLN A 96 -6.32 -16.36 -13.05
CA GLN A 96 -5.75 -15.43 -14.03
C GLN A 96 -4.96 -14.29 -13.34
N GLY A 97 -5.46 -13.76 -12.22
CA GLY A 97 -4.75 -12.74 -11.43
C GLY A 97 -3.42 -13.26 -10.88
N ASP A 98 -3.41 -14.46 -10.31
CA ASP A 98 -2.19 -15.10 -9.78
C ASP A 98 -1.15 -15.32 -10.89
N ARG A 99 -1.58 -15.75 -12.09
CA ARG A 99 -0.67 -15.92 -13.25
C ARG A 99 -0.02 -14.61 -13.68
N ASP A 100 -0.79 -13.52 -13.71
CA ASP A 100 -0.27 -12.20 -14.10
C ASP A 100 0.79 -11.70 -13.10
N GLU A 101 0.61 -11.98 -11.80
CA GLU A 101 1.60 -11.66 -10.76
C GLU A 101 2.88 -12.49 -10.90
N GLN A 102 2.75 -13.80 -11.15
CA GLN A 102 3.90 -14.67 -11.39
C GLN A 102 4.70 -14.24 -12.63
N HIS A 103 4.03 -13.84 -13.71
CA HIS A 103 4.69 -13.29 -14.91
C HIS A 103 5.48 -12.01 -14.59
N LYS A 104 4.92 -11.10 -13.79
CA LYS A 104 5.63 -9.89 -13.34
C LYS A 104 6.85 -10.23 -12.48
N ALA A 105 6.74 -11.22 -11.60
CA ALA A 105 7.84 -11.67 -10.75
C ALA A 105 9.00 -12.27 -11.56
N VAL A 106 8.70 -13.12 -12.56
CA VAL A 106 9.72 -13.65 -13.49
C VAL A 106 10.44 -12.51 -14.22
N GLY A 107 9.69 -11.53 -14.74
CA GLY A 107 10.28 -10.35 -15.39
C GLY A 107 11.19 -9.54 -14.47
N ARG A 108 10.78 -9.36 -13.20
CA ARG A 108 11.59 -8.65 -12.20
C ARG A 108 12.90 -9.37 -11.88
N VAL A 109 12.87 -10.68 -11.66
CA VAL A 109 14.09 -11.47 -11.39
C VAL A 109 15.02 -11.46 -12.60
N SER A 110 14.49 -11.50 -13.83
CA SER A 110 15.31 -11.37 -15.05
C SER A 110 16.12 -10.07 -15.04
N MET A 111 15.51 -8.95 -14.65
CA MET A 111 16.24 -7.69 -14.46
C MET A 111 17.31 -7.79 -13.38
N TRP A 112 17.03 -8.42 -12.24
CA TRP A 112 18.03 -8.61 -11.17
C TRP A 112 19.23 -9.47 -11.62
N MET A 113 19.00 -10.47 -12.46
CA MET A 113 20.08 -11.27 -13.05
C MET A 113 21.02 -10.42 -13.91
N GLN A 114 20.47 -9.49 -14.70
CA GLN A 114 21.27 -8.55 -15.51
C GLN A 114 22.06 -7.54 -14.66
N ARG A 115 21.54 -7.18 -13.48
CA ARG A 115 22.27 -6.33 -12.51
C ARG A 115 23.46 -7.03 -11.86
N GLY A 116 23.50 -8.37 -11.88
CA GLY A 116 24.55 -9.17 -11.27
C GLY A 116 24.33 -9.49 -9.78
N ASN A 117 25.10 -10.43 -9.24
CA ASN A 117 25.01 -10.88 -7.83
C ASN A 117 23.61 -11.39 -7.39
N CYS A 118 22.79 -11.88 -8.32
CA CYS A 118 21.54 -12.54 -7.98
C CYS A 118 21.82 -13.92 -7.36
N PRO A 119 21.26 -14.23 -6.18
CA PRO A 119 21.43 -15.56 -5.59
C PRO A 119 20.87 -16.66 -6.49
N HIS A 120 21.61 -17.76 -6.59
CA HIS A 120 21.25 -18.91 -7.43
C HIS A 120 19.84 -19.46 -7.15
N MET A 121 19.39 -19.42 -5.89
CA MET A 121 18.05 -19.87 -5.51
C MET A 121 16.93 -18.98 -6.10
N VAL A 122 17.18 -17.68 -6.22
CA VAL A 122 16.24 -16.71 -6.80
C VAL A 122 16.17 -16.90 -8.32
N GLU A 123 17.33 -17.03 -8.97
CA GLU A 123 17.43 -17.36 -10.41
C GLU A 123 16.71 -18.68 -10.74
N SER A 124 17.01 -19.74 -9.98
CA SER A 124 16.42 -21.07 -10.19
C SER A 124 14.90 -21.07 -10.04
N THR A 125 14.37 -20.29 -9.08
CA THR A 125 12.92 -20.12 -8.89
C THR A 125 12.29 -19.51 -10.13
N ALA A 126 12.86 -18.42 -10.66
CA ALA A 126 12.33 -17.74 -11.84
C ALA A 126 12.39 -18.61 -13.09
N LEU A 127 13.47 -19.35 -13.32
CA LEU A 127 13.61 -20.26 -14.46
C LEU A 127 12.57 -21.40 -14.42
N LEU A 128 12.37 -22.02 -13.26
CA LEU A 128 11.37 -23.07 -13.08
C LEU A 128 9.95 -22.52 -13.25
N MET A 129 9.66 -21.34 -12.68
CA MET A 129 8.35 -20.71 -12.81
C MET A 129 8.05 -20.30 -14.25
N ALA A 130 9.03 -19.76 -14.98
CA ALA A 130 8.89 -19.42 -16.40
C ALA A 130 8.56 -20.65 -17.25
N ALA A 131 9.18 -21.80 -16.98
CA ALA A 131 8.86 -23.05 -17.68
C ALA A 131 7.44 -23.54 -17.36
N VAL A 132 6.97 -23.38 -16.12
CA VAL A 132 5.57 -23.69 -15.72
C VAL A 132 4.57 -22.81 -16.44
N LEU A 133 4.78 -21.50 -16.43
CA LEU A 133 3.88 -20.55 -17.10
C LEU A 133 3.83 -20.78 -18.61
N SER A 134 4.99 -21.09 -19.23
CA SER A 134 5.05 -21.39 -20.67
C SER A 134 4.33 -22.68 -21.05
N ASP A 135 4.33 -23.70 -20.19
CA ASP A 135 3.65 -24.98 -20.42
C ASP A 135 2.12 -24.81 -20.38
N GLU A 136 1.63 -24.04 -19.40
CA GLU A 136 0.20 -23.73 -19.26
C GLU A 136 -0.31 -22.89 -20.45
N ALA A 137 0.48 -21.93 -20.91
CA ALA A 137 0.18 -21.15 -22.12
C ALA A 137 0.22 -22.02 -23.40
N ALA A 138 1.14 -22.98 -23.49
CA ALA A 138 1.27 -23.89 -24.63
C ALA A 138 0.03 -24.78 -24.84
N GLY A 139 -0.65 -25.15 -23.75
CA GLY A 139 -1.94 -25.86 -23.81
C GLY A 139 -3.02 -25.10 -24.56
N ASN A 140 -2.94 -23.76 -24.61
CA ASN A 140 -3.90 -22.87 -25.27
C ASN A 140 -3.41 -22.32 -26.62
N ALA A 141 -2.09 -22.23 -26.84
CA ALA A 141 -1.48 -21.54 -27.98
C ALA A 141 -0.63 -22.44 -28.91
N GLY A 142 -0.61 -23.76 -28.69
CA GLY A 142 0.02 -24.72 -29.61
C GLY A 142 1.55 -24.67 -29.66
N ALA A 143 2.23 -24.22 -28.59
CA ALA A 143 3.68 -24.26 -28.55
C ALA A 143 4.17 -25.72 -28.65
N SER A 144 5.25 -25.96 -29.42
CA SER A 144 5.79 -27.30 -29.63
C SER A 144 6.09 -27.97 -28.29
N THR A 145 5.52 -29.16 -28.06
CA THR A 145 5.74 -29.99 -26.85
C THR A 145 7.23 -30.22 -26.58
N TYR A 146 8.07 -30.19 -27.63
CA TYR A 146 9.52 -30.27 -27.52
C TYR A 146 10.13 -29.03 -26.84
N ALA A 147 9.67 -27.82 -27.19
CA ALA A 147 10.19 -26.57 -26.63
C ALA A 147 9.93 -26.47 -25.12
N VAL A 148 8.72 -26.86 -24.68
CA VAL A 148 8.37 -26.89 -23.25
C VAL A 148 9.23 -27.90 -22.49
N ARG A 149 9.44 -29.11 -23.04
CA ARG A 149 10.33 -30.11 -22.44
C ARG A 149 11.77 -29.60 -22.32
N ALA A 150 12.28 -28.92 -23.35
CA ALA A 150 13.61 -28.34 -23.33
C ALA A 150 13.74 -27.22 -22.26
N ALA A 151 12.74 -26.34 -22.14
CA ALA A 151 12.71 -25.29 -21.14
C ALA A 151 12.77 -25.85 -19.71
N TYR A 152 11.94 -26.85 -19.40
CA TYR A 152 11.99 -27.53 -18.10
C TYR A 152 13.33 -28.20 -17.83
N ALA A 153 13.87 -28.95 -18.80
CA ALA A 153 15.14 -29.65 -18.63
C ALA A 153 16.30 -28.68 -18.39
N ALA A 154 16.33 -27.55 -19.10
CA ALA A 154 17.33 -26.50 -18.91
C ALA A 154 17.23 -25.86 -17.53
N ALA A 155 16.03 -25.43 -17.13
CA ALA A 155 15.78 -24.81 -15.82
C ALA A 155 16.15 -25.76 -14.67
N PHE A 156 15.73 -27.02 -14.76
CA PHE A 156 16.01 -28.03 -13.74
C PHE A 156 17.50 -28.38 -13.65
N SER A 157 18.17 -28.54 -14.80
CA SER A 157 19.60 -28.84 -14.85
C SER A 157 20.44 -27.70 -14.29
N ARG A 158 20.04 -26.45 -14.57
CA ARG A 158 20.67 -25.25 -14.00
C ARG A 158 20.51 -25.19 -12.48
N PHE A 159 19.30 -25.44 -11.98
CA PHE A 159 19.01 -25.49 -10.55
C PHE A 159 19.93 -26.49 -9.82
N VAL A 160 19.94 -27.75 -10.25
CA VAL A 160 20.70 -28.83 -9.58
C VAL A 160 22.20 -28.59 -9.67
N THR A 161 22.71 -28.22 -10.86
CA THR A 161 24.15 -28.04 -11.07
C THR A 161 24.68 -26.86 -10.26
N GLY A 162 24.03 -25.69 -10.34
CA GLY A 162 24.48 -24.50 -9.63
C GLY A 162 24.41 -24.64 -8.10
N LEU A 163 23.44 -25.39 -7.58
CA LEU A 163 23.35 -25.67 -6.15
C LEU A 163 24.49 -26.57 -5.68
N LEU A 164 24.74 -27.69 -6.37
CA LEU A 164 25.76 -28.65 -5.98
C LEU A 164 27.18 -28.08 -6.14
N ASP A 165 27.42 -27.31 -7.20
CA ASP A 165 28.71 -26.64 -7.41
C ASP A 165 29.00 -25.61 -6.32
N GLY A 166 27.98 -24.91 -5.81
CA GLY A 166 28.12 -23.97 -4.71
C GLY A 166 28.52 -24.61 -3.37
N HIS A 167 28.25 -25.90 -3.21
CA HIS A 167 28.58 -26.70 -2.02
C HIS A 167 29.78 -27.63 -2.22
N GLN A 168 30.43 -27.61 -3.39
CA GLN A 168 31.61 -28.41 -3.66
C GLN A 168 32.82 -27.87 -2.87
N ASP A 169 33.55 -28.79 -2.24
CA ASP A 169 34.81 -28.45 -1.58
C ASP A 169 35.91 -28.20 -2.62
N LYS A 170 36.62 -27.08 -2.50
CA LYS A 170 37.74 -26.71 -3.38
C LYS A 170 38.95 -27.62 -3.21
N LEU A 171 39.08 -28.29 -2.05
CA LEU A 171 40.23 -29.14 -1.74
C LEU A 171 40.00 -30.61 -2.11
N ARG A 172 38.75 -31.07 -2.20
CA ARG A 172 38.40 -32.47 -2.47
C ARG A 172 37.22 -32.57 -3.43
N LYS A 173 37.41 -33.22 -4.57
CA LYS A 173 36.33 -33.51 -5.52
C LYS A 173 35.39 -34.57 -4.95
N GLN A 174 34.23 -34.15 -4.45
CA GLN A 174 33.16 -35.07 -4.03
C GLN A 174 32.22 -35.36 -5.20
N SER A 175 31.58 -36.53 -5.17
CA SER A 175 30.55 -36.88 -6.15
C SER A 175 29.30 -36.01 -5.95
N MET A 176 28.55 -35.73 -7.02
CA MET A 176 27.29 -34.99 -6.94
C MET A 176 26.28 -35.64 -5.98
N TYR A 177 26.25 -36.97 -5.92
CA TYR A 177 25.41 -37.71 -4.98
C TYR A 177 25.83 -37.50 -3.52
N SER A 178 27.14 -37.45 -3.25
CA SER A 178 27.66 -37.19 -1.90
C SER A 178 27.27 -35.78 -1.43
N ILE A 179 27.43 -34.77 -2.29
CA ILE A 179 27.08 -33.38 -1.97
C ILE A 179 25.57 -33.25 -1.77
N ALA A 180 24.77 -33.84 -2.66
CA ALA A 180 23.32 -33.84 -2.56
C ALA A 180 22.83 -34.43 -1.23
N LYS A 181 23.44 -35.54 -0.79
CA LYS A 181 23.13 -36.16 0.51
C LYS A 181 23.44 -35.22 1.68
N ASN A 182 24.54 -34.47 1.62
CA ASN A 182 24.96 -33.56 2.69
C ASN A 182 24.00 -32.37 2.86
N ILE A 183 23.47 -31.83 1.75
CA ILE A 183 22.56 -30.68 1.77
C ILE A 183 21.07 -31.06 1.83
N GLY A 184 20.75 -32.36 1.87
CA GLY A 184 19.37 -32.85 1.86
C GLY A 184 18.65 -32.70 0.52
N LEU A 185 19.39 -32.65 -0.59
CA LEU A 185 18.80 -32.66 -1.94
C LEU A 185 18.44 -34.11 -2.33
N PRO A 186 17.19 -34.39 -2.77
CA PRO A 186 16.80 -35.74 -3.17
C PRO A 186 17.70 -36.32 -4.26
N ALA A 187 18.18 -37.57 -4.09
CA ALA A 187 19.02 -38.25 -5.07
C ALA A 187 18.33 -38.36 -6.46
N THR A 188 17.00 -38.42 -6.48
CA THR A 188 16.18 -38.41 -7.70
C THR A 188 16.34 -37.13 -8.53
N PHE A 189 16.72 -36.00 -7.92
CA PHE A 189 17.00 -34.76 -8.66
C PHE A 189 18.36 -34.82 -9.37
N VAL A 190 19.36 -35.44 -8.73
CA VAL A 190 20.68 -35.67 -9.34
C VAL A 190 20.56 -36.63 -10.52
N GLU A 191 19.80 -37.71 -10.34
CA GLU A 191 19.51 -38.68 -11.40
C GLU A 191 18.76 -38.04 -12.57
N LEU A 192 17.70 -37.26 -12.30
CA LEU A 192 16.96 -36.58 -13.35
C LEU A 192 17.82 -35.56 -14.11
N ARG A 193 18.70 -34.84 -13.42
CA ARG A 193 19.68 -33.95 -14.06
C ARG A 193 20.61 -34.77 -14.97
N HIS A 194 21.18 -35.88 -14.48
CA HIS A 194 22.06 -36.73 -15.29
C HIS A 194 21.36 -37.21 -16.57
N GLN A 195 20.13 -37.72 -16.43
CA GLN A 195 19.29 -38.14 -17.55
C GLN A 195 19.03 -37.00 -18.53
N ALA A 196 18.65 -35.82 -18.04
CA ALA A 196 18.34 -34.66 -18.88
C ALA A 196 19.54 -34.14 -19.68
N THR A 197 20.77 -34.34 -19.19
CA THR A 197 21.99 -33.82 -19.84
C THR A 197 22.72 -34.85 -20.71
N HIS A 198 22.70 -36.13 -20.34
CA HIS A 198 23.53 -37.16 -20.98
C HIS A 198 22.74 -38.28 -21.65
N GLU A 199 21.46 -38.44 -21.32
CA GLU A 199 20.58 -39.45 -21.89
C GLU A 199 19.48 -38.79 -22.74
N GLN A 200 18.42 -39.53 -23.03
CA GLN A 200 17.26 -39.00 -23.72
C GLN A 200 16.50 -38.01 -22.85
N LEU A 201 16.03 -36.92 -23.47
CA LEU A 201 15.26 -35.89 -22.80
C LEU A 201 14.02 -36.49 -22.09
N PRO A 202 13.84 -36.27 -20.78
CA PRO A 202 12.72 -36.85 -20.04
C PRO A 202 11.34 -36.50 -20.60
N SER A 203 10.34 -37.30 -20.24
CA SER A 203 8.95 -37.03 -20.59
C SER A 203 8.44 -35.77 -19.88
N LEU A 204 7.48 -35.09 -20.51
CA LEU A 204 6.90 -33.87 -19.97
C LEU A 204 6.24 -34.09 -18.59
N ALA A 205 5.58 -35.23 -18.38
CA ALA A 205 4.98 -35.57 -17.09
C ALA A 205 6.03 -35.70 -15.96
N LYS A 206 7.19 -36.30 -16.25
CA LYS A 206 8.31 -36.41 -15.29
C LYS A 206 8.87 -35.02 -14.95
N LEU A 207 9.04 -34.16 -15.96
CA LEU A 207 9.55 -32.80 -15.80
C LEU A 207 8.61 -31.88 -15.02
N ARG A 208 7.29 -31.91 -15.31
CA ARG A 208 6.27 -31.16 -14.55
C ARG A 208 6.29 -31.52 -13.07
N SER A 209 6.29 -32.82 -12.76
CA SER A 209 6.32 -33.31 -11.38
C SER A 209 7.60 -32.89 -10.66
N ALA A 210 8.75 -32.99 -11.33
CA ALA A 210 10.04 -32.61 -10.77
C ALA A 210 10.15 -31.10 -10.53
N ALA A 211 9.68 -30.26 -11.45
CA ALA A 211 9.70 -28.81 -11.31
C ALA A 211 8.87 -28.34 -10.12
N ARG A 212 7.65 -28.88 -9.93
CA ARG A 212 6.81 -28.56 -8.76
C ARG A 212 7.48 -28.97 -7.45
N LYS A 213 8.05 -30.17 -7.38
CA LYS A 213 8.81 -30.64 -6.20
C LYS A 213 10.05 -29.79 -5.93
N ALA A 214 10.73 -29.33 -6.97
CA ALA A 214 11.88 -28.44 -6.84
C ALA A 214 11.47 -27.06 -6.28
N LEU A 215 10.39 -26.45 -6.77
CA LEU A 215 9.88 -25.18 -6.24
C LEU A 215 9.53 -25.26 -4.75
N VAL A 216 8.87 -26.35 -4.32
CA VAL A 216 8.59 -26.60 -2.90
C VAL A 216 9.88 -26.76 -2.09
N TRP A 217 10.84 -27.54 -2.60
CA TRP A 217 12.12 -27.71 -1.92
C TRP A 217 12.88 -26.39 -1.80
N ILE A 218 12.87 -25.54 -2.84
CA ILE A 218 13.49 -24.21 -2.85
C ILE A 218 12.83 -23.29 -1.81
N TRP A 219 11.49 -23.33 -1.69
CA TRP A 219 10.78 -22.60 -0.64
C TRP A 219 11.31 -22.96 0.75
N ASP A 220 11.37 -24.27 1.03
CA ASP A 220 11.81 -24.79 2.31
C ASP A 220 13.30 -24.58 2.60
N TYR A 221 14.12 -24.50 1.56
CA TYR A 221 15.56 -24.31 1.71
C TYR A 221 15.95 -22.83 1.83
N TYR A 222 15.22 -21.92 1.18
CA TYR A 222 15.64 -20.53 1.02
C TYR A 222 14.55 -19.51 1.40
N TRP A 223 13.41 -19.51 0.71
CA TRP A 223 12.44 -18.41 0.78
C TRP A 223 11.74 -18.27 2.13
N LYS A 224 11.45 -19.38 2.83
CA LYS A 224 10.74 -19.34 4.12
C LYS A 224 11.53 -18.59 5.21
N HIS A 225 12.86 -18.68 5.16
CA HIS A 225 13.75 -18.08 6.15
C HIS A 225 13.96 -16.57 5.96
N LEU A 226 13.44 -15.99 4.88
CA LEU A 226 13.50 -14.54 4.65
C LEU A 226 12.48 -13.75 5.51
N GLY A 227 11.50 -14.40 6.16
CA GLY A 227 10.46 -13.75 6.97
C GLY A 227 10.60 -13.86 8.50
N GLU A 228 11.37 -14.81 9.02
CA GLU A 228 11.38 -15.14 10.47
C GLU A 228 12.09 -14.11 11.36
N ALA A 229 12.74 -13.09 10.79
CA ALA A 229 13.39 -12.01 11.53
C ALA A 229 12.39 -10.98 12.14
N GLU A 230 11.09 -11.15 11.92
CA GLU A 230 10.00 -10.28 12.38
C GLU A 230 9.23 -10.80 13.61
N LYS A 231 9.93 -11.40 14.59
CA LYS A 231 9.56 -11.04 15.97
C LYS A 231 10.13 -9.66 16.22
N ALA A 232 9.27 -8.66 16.05
CA ALA A 232 9.50 -7.23 16.19
C ALA A 232 10.75 -6.87 17.01
N LYS A 233 11.71 -6.18 16.38
CA LYS A 233 12.79 -5.50 17.11
C LYS A 233 12.16 -4.41 17.97
N ASP A 234 11.97 -4.71 19.25
CA ASP A 234 11.57 -3.72 20.25
C ASP A 234 12.54 -2.53 20.20
N PRO A 235 12.07 -1.32 19.89
CA PRO A 235 12.93 -0.13 19.78
C PRO A 235 13.67 0.17 21.09
N CYS A 236 13.07 -0.17 22.24
CA CYS A 236 13.71 -0.05 23.55
C CYS A 236 14.89 -1.04 23.65
N ARG A 237 14.68 -2.30 23.24
CA ARG A 237 15.72 -3.33 23.20
C ARG A 237 16.90 -2.95 22.31
N GLU A 238 16.66 -2.40 21.11
CA GLU A 238 17.74 -1.94 20.22
C GLU A 238 18.52 -0.76 20.81
N LEU A 239 17.86 0.15 21.52
CA LEU A 239 18.51 1.29 22.18
C LEU A 239 19.36 0.85 23.39
N VAL A 240 18.91 -0.15 24.15
CA VAL A 240 19.73 -0.78 25.20
C VAL A 240 20.92 -1.52 24.58
N LEU A 241 20.71 -2.25 23.47
CA LEU A 241 21.78 -2.92 22.75
C LEU A 241 22.82 -1.94 22.17
N SER A 242 22.40 -0.76 21.71
CA SER A 242 23.32 0.28 21.25
C SER A 242 24.17 0.82 22.41
N TYR A 243 23.55 1.10 23.56
CA TYR A 243 24.27 1.50 24.78
C TYR A 243 25.33 0.47 25.21
N LEU A 244 25.00 -0.83 25.12
CA LEU A 244 25.93 -1.91 25.51
C LEU A 244 27.12 -2.06 24.54
N ARG A 245 26.95 -1.68 23.28
CA ARG A 245 27.96 -1.76 22.20
C ARG A 245 28.84 -0.51 22.10
N GLU A 246 28.41 0.61 22.66
CA GLU A 246 29.16 1.86 22.62
C GLU A 246 30.33 1.83 23.63
N ASP A 247 31.55 2.03 23.12
CA ASP A 247 32.77 2.14 23.94
C ASP A 247 33.17 3.60 24.21
N ASP A 248 32.59 4.55 23.49
CA ASP A 248 32.78 6.00 23.69
C ASP A 248 31.85 6.54 24.80
N GLU A 249 32.36 7.45 25.63
CA GLU A 249 31.63 7.99 26.79
C GLU A 249 30.63 9.08 26.38
N ALA A 250 30.94 9.89 25.37
CA ALA A 250 30.04 10.92 24.86
C ALA A 250 28.82 10.32 24.14
N SER A 251 29.03 9.26 23.36
CA SER A 251 27.97 8.50 22.70
C SER A 251 27.06 7.81 23.72
N ARG A 252 27.65 7.19 24.75
CA ARG A 252 26.89 6.57 25.85
C ARG A 252 26.01 7.59 26.57
N LEU A 253 26.49 8.80 26.80
CA LEU A 253 25.70 9.86 27.44
C LEU A 253 24.50 10.30 26.57
N LYS A 254 24.69 10.36 25.25
CA LYS A 254 23.63 10.66 24.28
C LYS A 254 22.58 9.55 24.22
N THR A 255 23.01 8.30 24.21
CA THR A 255 22.11 7.13 24.24
C THR A 255 21.39 7.03 25.58
N MET A 256 22.05 7.34 26.70
CA MET A 256 21.42 7.44 28.03
C MET A 256 20.32 8.50 28.09
N ARG A 257 20.53 9.70 27.53
CA ARG A 257 19.48 10.73 27.46
C ARG A 257 18.23 10.25 26.72
N ARG A 258 18.40 9.38 25.73
CA ARG A 258 17.29 8.77 24.98
C ARG A 258 16.62 7.63 25.74
N LEU A 259 17.40 6.84 26.48
CA LEU A 259 16.86 5.78 27.36
C LEU A 259 16.01 6.37 28.49
N ARG A 260 16.37 7.55 29.01
CA ARG A 260 15.60 8.29 30.04
C ARG A 260 14.19 8.71 29.62
N GLN A 261 13.87 8.66 28.32
CA GLN A 261 12.55 9.02 27.79
C GLN A 261 11.56 7.85 27.80
N TRP A 262 12.03 6.64 28.16
CA TRP A 262 11.21 5.43 28.20
C TRP A 262 10.68 5.15 29.61
N ASP A 263 9.51 4.52 29.69
CA ASP A 263 8.92 4.07 30.95
C ASP A 263 9.89 3.19 31.75
N LEU A 264 10.04 3.51 33.04
CA LEU A 264 11.08 2.92 33.90
C LEU A 264 10.83 1.42 34.13
N GLU A 265 9.58 1.01 34.33
CA GLU A 265 9.22 -0.40 34.53
C GLU A 265 9.44 -1.22 33.26
N TYR A 266 9.06 -0.68 32.10
CA TYR A 266 9.27 -1.30 30.80
C TYR A 266 10.77 -1.45 30.49
N LEU A 267 11.57 -0.40 30.70
CA LEU A 267 13.00 -0.42 30.43
C LEU A 267 13.75 -1.37 31.38
N GLN A 268 13.39 -1.42 32.67
CA GLN A 268 13.95 -2.39 33.61
C GLN A 268 13.66 -3.84 33.20
N LYS A 269 12.43 -4.13 32.74
CA LYS A 269 12.05 -5.45 32.24
C LYS A 269 12.89 -5.85 31.02
N THR A 270 13.12 -4.92 30.08
CA THR A 270 13.93 -5.14 28.89
C THR A 270 15.41 -5.35 29.22
N ILE A 271 15.96 -4.61 30.19
CA ILE A 271 17.34 -4.80 30.69
C ILE A 271 17.49 -6.18 31.36
N ALA A 272 16.53 -6.57 32.20
CA ALA A 272 16.54 -7.88 32.87
C ALA A 272 16.44 -9.04 31.87
N GLU A 273 15.67 -8.88 30.79
CA GLU A 273 15.58 -9.86 29.72
C GLU A 273 16.90 -9.98 28.93
N LEU A 274 17.54 -8.86 28.60
CA LEU A 274 18.83 -8.84 27.92
C LEU A 274 19.95 -9.43 28.78
N GLN A 275 19.92 -9.18 30.09
CA GLN A 275 20.85 -9.75 31.06
C GLN A 275 20.77 -11.29 31.12
N ARG A 276 19.59 -11.88 30.90
CA ARG A 276 19.39 -13.33 30.89
C ARG A 276 19.70 -13.98 29.53
N THR A 277 19.59 -13.22 28.44
CA THR A 277 19.63 -13.76 27.07
C THR A 277 20.97 -13.56 26.36
N LEU A 278 21.77 -12.56 26.73
CA LEU A 278 23.06 -12.29 26.09
C LEU A 278 24.22 -13.02 26.80
N PRO A 279 25.08 -13.75 26.06
CA PRO A 279 26.24 -14.42 26.63
C PRO A 279 27.40 -13.43 26.89
N GLY A 280 28.04 -13.54 28.07
CA GLY A 280 29.31 -12.87 28.39
C GLY A 280 29.28 -11.98 29.66
N ASN A 281 30.28 -12.17 30.54
CA ASN A 281 30.37 -11.49 31.84
C ASN A 281 30.44 -9.96 31.72
N GLN A 282 31.06 -9.42 30.66
CA GLN A 282 31.14 -7.98 30.44
C GLN A 282 29.80 -7.35 30.08
N VAL A 283 28.98 -8.03 29.28
CA VAL A 283 27.65 -7.56 28.91
C VAL A 283 26.73 -7.56 30.13
N PHE A 284 26.83 -8.61 30.95
CA PHE A 284 26.13 -8.70 32.23
C PHE A 284 26.48 -7.54 33.17
N LEU A 285 27.77 -7.22 33.33
CA LEU A 285 28.23 -6.09 34.16
C LEU A 285 27.76 -4.73 33.61
N LYS A 286 27.76 -4.54 32.28
CA LYS A 286 27.24 -3.33 31.64
C LYS A 286 25.72 -3.18 31.84
N CYS A 287 24.94 -4.26 31.75
CA CYS A 287 23.51 -4.27 32.08
C CYS A 287 23.25 -3.95 33.57
N LEU A 288 24.08 -4.49 34.47
CA LEU A 288 23.95 -4.25 35.91
C LEU A 288 24.30 -2.80 36.29
N LYS A 289 25.32 -2.23 35.63
CA LYS A 289 25.66 -0.81 35.77
C LYS A 289 24.53 0.08 35.26
N LEU A 290 24.00 -0.19 34.07
CA LEU A 290 22.85 0.54 33.51
C LEU A 290 21.63 0.47 34.45
N SER A 291 21.32 -0.71 34.99
CA SER A 291 20.22 -0.87 35.94
C SER A 291 20.43 -0.08 37.24
N LYS A 292 21.67 0.02 37.73
CA LYS A 292 22.02 0.82 38.91
C LYS A 292 21.97 2.32 38.64
N ASP A 293 22.51 2.75 37.49
CA ASP A 293 22.51 4.15 37.06
C ASP A 293 21.08 4.66 36.89
N MET A 294 20.15 3.78 36.48
CA MET A 294 18.72 4.08 36.39
C MET A 294 17.99 4.06 37.74
N ALA A 295 18.37 3.16 38.66
CA ALA A 295 17.80 3.11 40.01
C ALA A 295 18.26 4.29 40.88
N ALA A 296 19.45 4.83 40.64
CA ALA A 296 19.94 6.04 41.32
C ALA A 296 19.14 7.31 40.94
N MET A 297 18.35 7.28 39.87
CA MET A 297 17.58 8.44 39.39
C MET A 297 16.31 8.73 40.21
N THR A 298 15.85 7.82 41.08
CA THR A 298 14.73 8.12 41.99
C THR A 298 15.15 8.96 43.21
N ALA A 299 16.45 9.29 43.36
CA ALA A 299 16.99 9.91 44.57
C ALA A 299 17.66 11.29 44.36
N GLU A 300 17.87 11.77 43.12
CA GLU A 300 18.55 13.05 42.85
C GLU A 300 17.88 13.85 41.73
N GLU A 301 16.71 14.43 42.02
CA GLU A 301 16.18 15.60 41.30
C GLU A 301 15.81 16.69 42.32
N ALA A 302 16.84 17.33 42.88
CA ALA A 302 16.75 18.63 43.56
C ALA A 302 18.15 19.24 43.74
N ASN A 303 18.68 19.92 42.71
CA ASN A 303 19.45 21.18 42.80
C ASN A 303 20.35 21.46 41.58
N ASP A 304 19.99 22.53 40.86
CA ASP A 304 20.85 23.62 40.34
C ASP A 304 21.77 23.36 39.11
N PRO A 305 22.34 24.41 38.46
CA PRO A 305 21.84 24.99 37.22
C PRO A 305 22.86 24.98 36.06
N ASP A 306 22.38 25.36 34.88
CA ASP A 306 23.07 25.35 33.59
C ASP A 306 24.25 26.36 33.48
N PRO A 307 25.44 25.99 32.95
CA PRO A 307 26.48 26.96 32.64
C PRO A 307 26.45 27.41 31.16
N LYS A 308 26.40 28.73 30.97
CA LYS A 308 26.70 29.44 29.71
C LYS A 308 28.16 29.30 29.30
N VAL A 309 28.46 29.07 28.02
CA VAL A 309 29.58 29.61 27.19
C VAL A 309 29.18 29.31 25.71
N GLY A 310 29.29 30.15 24.67
CA GLY A 310 29.89 31.46 24.42
C GLY A 310 30.33 31.53 22.94
N GLY A 311 30.13 32.69 22.29
CA GLY A 311 30.96 33.19 21.17
C GLY A 311 30.64 32.75 19.72
N MET A 312 30.29 33.72 18.87
CA MET A 312 30.18 33.66 17.40
C MET A 312 31.56 33.59 16.70
N PRO A 313 31.60 33.46 15.35
CA PRO A 313 31.69 34.71 14.56
C PRO A 313 30.77 34.78 13.32
N GLU A 314 30.31 36.00 13.04
CA GLU A 314 30.01 36.60 11.72
C GLU A 314 31.20 36.36 10.75
N GLN A 315 31.13 36.33 9.43
CA GLN A 315 30.34 37.02 8.40
C GLN A 315 30.67 36.31 7.06
N GLU A 316 29.84 36.42 6.02
CA GLU A 316 30.24 36.88 4.67
C GLU A 316 29.11 36.63 3.65
N GLN A 317 28.55 37.75 3.18
CA GLN A 317 27.78 37.83 1.94
C GLN A 317 28.79 37.94 0.79
N GLU A 318 28.67 37.10 -0.23
CA GLU A 318 29.23 37.37 -1.55
C GLU A 318 28.08 37.55 -2.56
N GLN A 319 28.12 38.68 -3.28
CA GLN A 319 27.32 38.98 -4.45
C GLN A 319 28.16 38.82 -5.73
N ASP A 320 27.48 38.31 -6.78
CA ASP A 320 27.63 38.55 -8.22
C ASP A 320 28.81 37.95 -9.02
N PRO A 321 28.77 37.86 -10.38
CA PRO A 321 27.69 38.15 -11.35
C PRO A 321 27.51 37.13 -12.50
N ASP A 322 26.42 37.32 -13.27
CA ASP A 322 26.20 37.06 -14.71
C ASP A 322 26.75 35.77 -15.40
N ARG A 323 25.84 34.97 -15.99
CA ARG A 323 26.15 34.21 -17.22
C ARG A 323 24.92 33.92 -18.08
N SER A 324 24.72 34.80 -19.05
CA SER A 324 24.38 34.54 -20.46
C SER A 324 23.99 33.10 -20.88
N SER A 325 22.83 33.03 -21.54
CA SER A 325 22.41 32.10 -22.60
C SER A 325 23.33 30.93 -22.94
N GLU A 326 23.05 29.75 -22.38
CA GLU A 326 23.50 28.48 -22.96
C GLU A 326 22.38 27.87 -23.84
N PRO A 327 22.72 27.30 -25.01
CA PRO A 327 21.74 26.70 -25.91
C PRO A 327 21.08 25.48 -25.25
N ASN A 328 19.80 25.30 -25.54
CA ASN A 328 18.95 24.21 -25.06
C ASN A 328 19.48 22.85 -25.58
N THR A 329 20.44 22.26 -24.88
CA THR A 329 21.04 20.96 -25.21
C THR A 329 20.33 19.79 -24.53
N GLY A 330 19.30 20.05 -23.70
CA GLY A 330 18.65 19.02 -22.88
C GLY A 330 19.48 18.54 -21.67
N TRP A 331 20.67 19.12 -21.46
CA TRP A 331 21.53 18.88 -20.31
C TRP A 331 21.74 20.19 -19.56
N SER A 332 21.57 20.17 -18.24
CA SER A 332 21.92 21.31 -17.38
C SER A 332 22.67 20.82 -16.14
N ARG A 333 23.65 21.62 -15.71
CA ARG A 333 24.28 21.41 -14.41
C ARG A 333 23.29 21.85 -13.33
N TYR A 334 23.15 21.04 -12.27
CA TYR A 334 22.28 21.38 -11.15
C TYR A 334 22.67 22.74 -10.56
N SER A 335 21.72 23.66 -10.47
CA SER A 335 21.87 24.99 -9.86
C SER A 335 21.23 25.01 -8.46
N GLY A 336 21.90 25.66 -7.50
CA GLY A 336 21.50 25.74 -6.09
C GLY A 336 22.35 24.88 -5.13
N THR A 337 22.01 24.88 -3.84
CA THR A 337 22.77 24.17 -2.80
C THR A 337 22.57 22.65 -2.93
N TRP A 338 23.55 21.96 -3.51
CA TRP A 338 23.57 20.50 -3.57
C TRP A 338 23.68 19.88 -2.18
N ARG A 339 22.79 18.93 -1.86
CA ARG A 339 22.88 18.10 -0.66
C ARG A 339 23.32 16.70 -1.05
N PRO A 340 24.41 16.15 -0.46
CA PRO A 340 24.85 14.78 -0.75
C PRO A 340 23.76 13.76 -0.43
N LYS A 341 23.35 12.98 -1.43
CA LYS A 341 22.39 11.87 -1.30
C LYS A 341 23.04 10.58 -1.78
N PRO A 342 22.69 9.40 -1.21
CA PRO A 342 23.13 8.13 -1.75
C PRO A 342 22.63 7.93 -3.20
N ILE A 343 23.40 7.18 -3.98
CA ILE A 343 23.06 6.85 -5.38
C ILE A 343 21.81 5.98 -5.40
N GLY A 344 20.86 6.29 -6.31
CA GLY A 344 19.70 5.42 -6.56
C GLY A 344 18.59 5.52 -5.52
N VAL A 345 18.64 6.49 -4.59
CA VAL A 345 17.46 6.88 -3.82
C VAL A 345 16.42 7.38 -4.83
N LEU A 346 15.43 6.55 -5.15
CA LEU A 346 14.17 7.10 -5.65
C LEU A 346 13.77 8.10 -4.58
N ILE A 347 13.68 9.36 -4.98
CA ILE A 347 12.90 10.33 -4.23
C ILE A 347 11.57 9.60 -4.10
N ASN A 348 11.26 9.08 -2.91
CA ASN A 348 9.92 8.64 -2.65
C ASN A 348 9.10 9.84 -3.07
N ASN A 349 8.21 9.68 -4.03
CA ASN A 349 7.05 10.56 -4.14
C ASN A 349 6.17 10.28 -2.90
N SER A 350 6.76 10.31 -1.70
CA SER A 350 6.09 10.81 -0.52
C SER A 350 5.51 12.13 -0.99
N ARG A 351 4.18 12.24 -0.91
CA ARG A 351 3.54 13.46 -1.36
C ARG A 351 4.27 14.63 -0.72
N LYS A 352 4.68 15.63 -1.50
CA LYS A 352 5.28 16.82 -0.89
C LYS A 352 4.21 17.55 -0.09
N MET A 353 2.96 17.51 -0.57
CA MET A 353 1.76 17.89 0.16
C MET A 353 1.25 16.75 1.04
N HIS A 354 1.45 16.89 2.35
CA HIS A 354 0.87 16.00 3.36
C HIS A 354 -0.45 16.57 3.87
N ILE A 355 -1.49 15.75 3.92
CA ILE A 355 -2.82 16.14 4.40
C ILE A 355 -3.19 15.24 5.58
N GLN A 356 -3.38 15.84 6.75
CA GLN A 356 -3.92 15.18 7.94
C GLN A 356 -5.35 15.64 8.18
N SER A 357 -6.29 14.70 8.13
CA SER A 357 -7.67 14.93 8.53
C SER A 357 -7.78 14.89 10.06
N ILE A 358 -8.45 15.89 10.63
CA ILE A 358 -8.70 16.02 12.07
C ILE A 358 -10.23 15.96 12.25
N PRO A 359 -10.79 14.81 12.67
CA PRO A 359 -12.21 14.71 13.00
C PRO A 359 -12.55 15.64 14.16
N MET A 360 -13.69 16.33 14.06
CA MET A 360 -14.19 17.21 15.11
C MET A 360 -15.57 16.78 15.63
N TRP A 361 -15.78 16.92 16.93
CA TRP A 361 -17.04 16.59 17.64
C TRP A 361 -17.51 15.15 17.46
N VAL A 362 -16.59 14.20 17.32
CA VAL A 362 -16.90 12.78 17.05
C VAL A 362 -17.94 12.25 18.04
N GLY A 363 -19.08 11.82 17.51
CA GLY A 363 -20.21 11.28 18.29
C GLY A 363 -21.34 12.27 18.56
N SER A 364 -21.10 13.58 18.43
CA SER A 364 -22.12 14.64 18.53
C SER A 364 -22.32 15.45 17.23
N SER A 365 -21.27 15.56 16.41
CA SER A 365 -21.28 16.05 15.03
C SER A 365 -20.22 15.26 14.24
N ASN A 366 -19.95 15.64 12.98
CA ASN A 366 -19.13 14.87 12.05
C ASN A 366 -18.24 15.76 11.15
N ASN A 367 -17.72 16.88 11.66
CA ASN A 367 -16.92 17.82 10.88
C ASN A 367 -15.46 17.34 10.71
N TYR A 368 -14.79 17.83 9.67
CA TYR A 368 -13.35 17.67 9.46
C TYR A 368 -12.64 19.02 9.37
N ALA A 369 -11.53 19.13 10.08
CA ALA A 369 -10.47 20.09 9.77
C ALA A 369 -9.33 19.38 9.02
N TYR A 370 -8.56 20.13 8.23
CA TYR A 370 -7.45 19.56 7.45
C TYR A 370 -6.15 20.34 7.64
N LEU A 371 -5.14 19.69 8.23
CA LEU A 371 -3.79 20.23 8.27
C LEU A 371 -3.06 19.82 6.99
N VAL A 372 -2.73 20.81 6.16
CA VAL A 372 -1.98 20.63 4.92
C VAL A 372 -0.57 21.17 5.13
N VAL A 373 0.44 20.36 4.81
CA VAL A 373 1.86 20.68 5.06
C VAL A 373 2.66 20.45 3.78
N ASP A 374 3.47 21.45 3.40
CA ASP A 374 4.56 21.26 2.44
C ASP A 374 5.75 20.60 3.14
N ASP A 375 6.14 19.40 2.70
CA ASP A 375 7.22 18.62 3.31
C ASP A 375 8.57 19.35 3.25
N LYS A 376 8.79 20.17 2.23
CA LYS A 376 10.08 20.81 2.02
C LYS A 376 10.26 22.07 2.87
N SER A 377 9.32 23.03 2.81
CA SER A 377 9.41 24.26 3.60
C SER A 377 8.90 24.08 5.03
N LYS A 378 8.10 23.02 5.26
CA LYS A 378 7.28 22.82 6.46
C LYS A 378 6.15 23.83 6.59
N ASP A 379 5.94 24.71 5.62
CA ASP A 379 4.81 25.64 5.63
C ASP A 379 3.51 24.85 5.65
N ALA A 380 2.60 25.27 6.51
CA ALA A 380 1.36 24.59 6.73
C ALA A 380 0.18 25.55 6.78
N VAL A 381 -0.97 25.07 6.32
CA VAL A 381 -2.27 25.70 6.52
C VAL A 381 -3.20 24.74 7.24
N ILE A 382 -4.00 25.27 8.15
CA ILE A 382 -5.11 24.52 8.74
C ILE A 382 -6.42 25.00 8.14
N ILE A 383 -7.19 24.07 7.59
CA ILE A 383 -8.48 24.35 6.92
C ILE A 383 -9.62 24.02 7.89
N ASP A 384 -10.57 24.94 8.02
CA ASP A 384 -11.80 24.84 8.83
C ASP A 384 -11.60 24.39 10.30
N PRO A 385 -10.72 25.03 11.10
CA PRO A 385 -10.42 24.59 12.47
C PRO A 385 -11.46 25.05 13.50
N ALA A 386 -12.72 24.62 13.33
CA ALA A 386 -13.84 25.13 14.10
C ALA A 386 -13.90 24.68 15.56
N ASN A 387 -13.18 23.61 15.94
CA ASN A 387 -13.12 23.11 17.32
C ASN A 387 -11.70 23.19 17.93
N PRO A 388 -11.28 24.37 18.44
CA PRO A 388 -9.96 24.56 19.02
C PRO A 388 -9.54 23.53 20.09
N PRO A 389 -10.42 23.05 21.01
CA PRO A 389 -10.04 22.01 21.97
C PRO A 389 -9.46 20.73 21.35
N GLU A 390 -9.90 20.34 20.15
CA GLU A 390 -9.41 19.15 19.44
C GLU A 390 -8.27 19.49 18.46
N VAL A 391 -8.30 20.67 17.85
CA VAL A 391 -7.31 21.08 16.83
C VAL A 391 -6.03 21.65 17.46
N THR A 392 -6.15 22.51 18.49
CA THR A 392 -5.03 23.21 19.13
C THR A 392 -3.92 22.26 19.61
N PRO A 393 -4.21 21.13 20.32
CA PRO A 393 -3.15 20.24 20.81
C PRO A 393 -2.30 19.65 19.67
N ILE A 394 -2.94 19.30 18.55
CA ILE A 394 -2.27 18.74 17.36
C ILE A 394 -1.33 19.78 16.75
N LEU A 395 -1.81 21.02 16.58
CA LEU A 395 -0.99 22.11 16.04
C LEU A 395 0.16 22.46 16.97
N LYS A 396 -0.06 22.53 18.29
CA LYS A 396 1.00 22.82 19.27
C LYS A 396 2.11 21.76 19.27
N ASP A 397 1.75 20.47 19.23
CA ASP A 397 2.75 19.39 19.10
C ASP A 397 3.55 19.55 17.79
N ALA A 398 2.87 19.74 16.67
CA ALA A 398 3.51 19.84 15.37
C ALA A 398 4.43 21.07 15.24
N ILE A 399 4.02 22.22 15.80
CA ILE A 399 4.84 23.45 15.83
C ILE A 399 6.04 23.26 16.75
N SER A 400 5.84 22.83 18.00
CA SER A 400 6.92 22.70 18.99
C SER A 400 7.96 21.63 18.63
N SER A 401 7.55 20.58 17.92
CA SER A 401 8.46 19.55 17.39
C SER A 401 9.15 19.94 16.08
N GLY A 402 8.89 21.14 15.54
CA GLY A 402 9.47 21.63 14.28
C GLY A 402 8.99 20.87 13.04
N LYS A 403 7.86 20.15 13.13
CA LYS A 403 7.27 19.42 12.00
C LYS A 403 6.55 20.34 11.03
N ILE A 404 6.02 21.47 11.52
CA ILE A 404 5.32 22.47 10.72
C ILE A 404 5.73 23.90 11.08
N ASN A 405 5.59 24.79 10.10
CA ASN A 405 5.54 26.23 10.21
C ASN A 405 4.13 26.68 9.80
N LEU A 406 3.24 26.93 10.76
CA LEU A 406 1.86 27.31 10.43
C LEU A 406 1.84 28.75 9.88
N THR A 407 1.46 28.92 8.62
CA THR A 407 1.49 30.22 7.91
C THR A 407 0.11 30.85 7.76
N ALA A 408 -0.95 30.04 7.73
CA ALA A 408 -2.31 30.53 7.61
C ALA A 408 -3.35 29.59 8.23
N ILE A 409 -4.52 30.15 8.52
CA ILE A 409 -5.80 29.44 8.61
C ILE A 409 -6.52 29.68 7.29
N ALA A 410 -7.18 28.66 6.75
CA ALA A 410 -8.10 28.82 5.62
C ALA A 410 -9.51 28.36 6.01
N ASN A 411 -10.52 29.10 5.58
CA ASN A 411 -11.92 28.74 5.79
C ASN A 411 -12.66 28.60 4.48
N THR A 412 -13.42 27.52 4.34
CA THR A 412 -14.23 27.29 3.15
C THR A 412 -15.45 28.21 3.12
N HIS A 413 -16.06 28.51 4.27
CA HIS A 413 -17.21 29.41 4.40
C HIS A 413 -17.44 29.85 5.86
N HIS A 414 -18.37 30.80 6.05
CA HIS A 414 -18.57 31.48 7.34
C HIS A 414 -19.30 30.68 8.43
N HIS A 415 -19.93 29.54 8.13
CA HIS A 415 -20.68 28.81 9.16
C HIS A 415 -19.79 28.47 10.36
N TRP A 416 -20.40 28.51 11.55
CA TRP A 416 -19.66 28.47 12.80
C TRP A 416 -18.83 27.18 12.94
N ASP A 417 -19.34 26.07 12.44
CA ASP A 417 -18.71 24.74 12.48
C ASP A 417 -17.56 24.58 11.45
N HIS A 418 -17.20 25.67 10.77
CA HIS A 418 -16.01 25.79 9.91
C HIS A 418 -15.11 26.97 10.32
N ALA A 419 -15.69 28.17 10.52
CA ALA A 419 -14.93 29.40 10.80
C ALA A 419 -14.96 29.83 12.28
N GLY A 420 -15.87 29.29 13.11
CA GLY A 420 -16.12 29.78 14.47
C GLY A 420 -14.99 29.51 15.48
N GLY A 421 -13.98 28.72 15.10
CA GLY A 421 -12.82 28.44 15.94
C GLY A 421 -11.65 29.42 15.77
N ASN A 422 -11.70 30.29 14.75
CA ASN A 422 -10.55 31.06 14.29
C ASN A 422 -9.92 31.93 15.39
N LYS A 423 -10.69 32.83 16.02
CA LYS A 423 -10.12 33.75 17.04
C LYS A 423 -9.55 33.00 18.24
N LYS A 424 -10.28 31.97 18.70
CA LYS A 424 -9.85 31.16 19.83
C LYS A 424 -8.58 30.37 19.52
N LEU A 425 -8.45 29.85 18.31
CA LEU A 425 -7.24 29.17 17.85
C LEU A 425 -6.03 30.13 17.82
N LEU A 426 -6.20 31.35 17.29
CA LEU A 426 -5.13 32.35 17.29
C LEU A 426 -4.64 32.67 18.71
N ALA A 427 -5.58 32.86 19.64
CA ALA A 427 -5.27 33.11 21.04
C ALA A 427 -4.54 31.92 21.68
N ASP A 428 -5.01 30.70 21.43
CA ASP A 428 -4.40 29.48 21.96
C ASP A 428 -2.98 29.24 21.46
N LEU A 429 -2.72 29.59 20.19
CA LEU A 429 -1.40 29.48 19.57
C LEU A 429 -0.48 30.65 19.90
N GLY A 430 -1.00 31.73 20.51
CA GLY A 430 -0.22 32.94 20.79
C GLY A 430 0.23 33.68 19.52
N ASN A 431 -0.51 33.55 18.42
CA ASN A 431 -0.16 34.13 17.12
C ASN A 431 -1.32 34.94 16.53
N GLU A 432 -1.60 36.11 17.08
CA GLU A 432 -2.70 36.98 16.64
C GLU A 432 -2.54 37.56 15.22
N LYS A 433 -1.35 37.46 14.63
CA LYS A 433 -1.03 38.01 13.30
C LYS A 433 -1.10 36.98 12.18
N LEU A 434 -1.46 35.73 12.49
CA LEU A 434 -1.57 34.68 11.49
C LEU A 434 -2.63 35.06 10.45
N THR A 435 -2.33 34.82 9.17
CA THR A 435 -3.26 35.17 8.09
C THR A 435 -4.47 34.23 8.12
N ILE A 436 -5.67 34.78 7.97
CA ILE A 436 -6.91 34.01 7.81
C ILE A 436 -7.42 34.24 6.40
N ILE A 437 -7.40 33.19 5.59
CA ILE A 437 -7.82 33.20 4.18
C ILE A 437 -9.24 32.62 4.13
N GLY A 438 -10.20 33.30 3.50
CA GLY A 438 -11.56 32.78 3.48
C GLY A 438 -12.57 33.65 2.77
N GLY A 439 -13.82 33.21 2.81
CA GLY A 439 -14.98 34.03 2.46
C GLY A 439 -15.03 35.31 3.30
N LYS A 440 -15.59 36.37 2.74
CA LYS A 440 -15.61 37.72 3.35
C LYS A 440 -16.29 37.76 4.72
N ASP A 441 -17.17 36.81 5.00
CA ASP A 441 -18.00 36.75 6.21
C ASP A 441 -17.41 35.79 7.27
N CYS A 442 -16.30 35.12 6.98
CA CYS A 442 -15.60 34.23 7.90
C CYS A 442 -15.03 34.98 9.12
N GLU A 443 -15.04 34.33 10.29
CA GLU A 443 -14.56 34.97 11.52
C GLU A 443 -13.07 35.36 11.42
N GLY A 444 -12.79 36.66 11.53
CA GLY A 444 -11.41 37.16 11.58
C GLY A 444 -10.67 37.08 10.25
N VAL A 445 -11.37 36.87 9.13
CA VAL A 445 -10.76 36.84 7.80
C VAL A 445 -9.91 38.09 7.54
N THR A 446 -8.68 37.88 7.04
CA THR A 446 -7.75 38.96 6.69
C THR A 446 -7.45 39.00 5.20
N LYS A 447 -7.69 37.91 4.47
CA LYS A 447 -7.56 37.84 3.01
C LYS A 447 -8.71 37.06 2.38
N THR A 448 -9.41 37.69 1.44
CA THR A 448 -10.41 37.02 0.59
C THR A 448 -9.89 36.93 -0.83
N PRO A 449 -9.47 35.73 -1.30
CA PRO A 449 -8.97 35.58 -2.66
C PRO A 449 -10.11 35.68 -3.68
N GLN A 450 -9.81 36.19 -4.87
CA GLN A 450 -10.78 36.21 -5.98
C GLN A 450 -11.00 34.81 -6.55
N HIS A 451 -12.11 34.59 -7.26
CA HIS A 451 -12.32 33.35 -8.01
C HIS A 451 -11.20 33.16 -9.03
N GLY A 452 -10.55 31.99 -9.01
CA GLY A 452 -9.42 31.65 -9.86
C GLY A 452 -8.07 32.21 -9.39
N GLU A 453 -8.03 33.03 -8.33
CA GLU A 453 -6.77 33.55 -7.78
C GLU A 453 -5.90 32.39 -7.29
N THR A 454 -4.62 32.44 -7.67
CA THR A 454 -3.61 31.47 -7.26
C THR A 454 -2.62 32.07 -6.28
N PHE A 455 -2.24 31.31 -5.25
CA PHE A 455 -1.18 31.64 -4.31
C PHE A 455 -0.41 30.36 -3.91
N GLN A 456 0.64 30.51 -3.11
CA GLN A 456 1.52 29.41 -2.71
C GLN A 456 1.50 29.18 -1.21
N ILE A 457 1.67 27.92 -0.81
CA ILE A 457 2.01 27.49 0.55
C ILE A 457 3.25 26.60 0.43
N GLY A 458 4.44 27.14 0.73
CA GLY A 458 5.69 26.48 0.34
C GLY A 458 5.74 26.25 -1.18
N ASP A 459 5.97 25.00 -1.58
CA ASP A 459 5.94 24.57 -2.99
C ASP A 459 4.51 24.14 -3.47
N ILE A 460 3.46 24.27 -2.65
CA ILE A 460 2.07 23.86 -2.98
C ILE A 460 1.31 25.02 -3.62
N SER A 461 0.86 24.83 -4.87
CA SER A 461 0.00 25.78 -5.57
C SER A 461 -1.44 25.65 -5.11
N VAL A 462 -2.02 26.76 -4.65
CA VAL A 462 -3.42 26.85 -4.22
C VAL A 462 -4.17 27.74 -5.17
N ARG A 463 -5.32 27.28 -5.67
CA ARG A 463 -6.28 28.05 -6.46
C ARG A 463 -7.60 28.13 -5.73
N ALA A 464 -8.07 29.35 -5.48
CA ALA A 464 -9.37 29.60 -4.90
C ALA A 464 -10.47 29.40 -5.95
N VAL A 465 -11.41 28.51 -5.68
CA VAL A 465 -12.56 28.22 -6.56
C VAL A 465 -13.81 28.59 -5.80
N HIS A 466 -14.32 29.81 -6.03
CA HIS A 466 -15.59 30.24 -5.44
C HIS A 466 -16.72 29.31 -5.89
N THR A 467 -17.57 28.90 -4.97
CA THR A 467 -18.68 27.97 -5.16
C THR A 467 -19.92 28.44 -4.39
N PRO A 468 -20.42 29.66 -4.66
CA PRO A 468 -21.59 30.19 -3.94
C PRO A 468 -22.77 29.27 -4.16
N CYS A 469 -23.44 28.87 -3.07
CA CYS A 469 -24.76 28.23 -3.05
C CYS A 469 -25.13 27.82 -1.62
N HIS A 470 -24.28 27.00 -0.99
CA HIS A 470 -24.46 26.60 0.40
C HIS A 470 -24.44 27.84 1.29
N THR A 471 -23.37 28.62 1.15
CA THR A 471 -23.32 30.04 1.51
C THR A 471 -22.87 30.85 0.29
N GLN A 472 -23.12 32.15 0.32
CA GLN A 472 -22.68 33.07 -0.75
C GLN A 472 -21.17 33.35 -0.72
N ASP A 473 -20.52 33.11 0.42
CA ASP A 473 -19.07 33.30 0.60
C ASP A 473 -18.25 32.01 0.45
N SER A 474 -18.87 30.91 -0.01
CA SER A 474 -18.22 29.60 -0.15
C SER A 474 -17.06 29.59 -1.15
N ILE A 475 -15.90 29.11 -0.70
CA ILE A 475 -14.66 28.92 -1.48
C ILE A 475 -14.15 27.50 -1.29
N CYS A 476 -13.95 26.78 -2.39
CA CYS A 476 -13.18 25.55 -2.42
C CYS A 476 -11.70 25.85 -2.71
N TYR A 477 -10.78 25.11 -2.09
CA TYR A 477 -9.34 25.27 -2.32
C TYR A 477 -8.80 24.09 -3.11
N TYR A 478 -8.52 24.30 -4.40
CA TYR A 478 -7.79 23.32 -5.22
C TYR A 478 -6.30 23.49 -4.96
N MET A 479 -5.64 22.43 -4.51
CA MET A 479 -4.23 22.40 -4.17
C MET A 479 -3.49 21.38 -5.02
N GLU A 480 -2.35 21.76 -5.56
CA GLU A 480 -1.54 20.92 -6.43
C GLU A 480 -0.05 21.11 -6.15
N ASP A 481 0.68 20.00 -6.14
CA ASP A 481 2.13 19.97 -6.15
C ASP A 481 2.63 18.98 -7.23
N SER A 482 3.95 18.75 -7.27
CA SER A 482 4.54 17.80 -8.23
C SER A 482 4.16 16.32 -8.01
N THR A 483 3.40 16.00 -6.94
CA THR A 483 3.09 14.64 -6.51
C THR A 483 1.60 14.30 -6.51
N GLY A 484 0.71 15.29 -6.55
CA GLY A 484 -0.72 15.06 -6.60
C GLY A 484 -1.56 16.33 -6.50
N LYS A 485 -2.88 16.11 -6.50
CA LYS A 485 -3.92 17.14 -6.50
C LYS A 485 -4.96 16.82 -5.43
N ALA A 486 -5.43 17.85 -4.74
CA ALA A 486 -6.49 17.76 -3.76
C ALA A 486 -7.42 18.97 -3.90
N VAL A 487 -8.68 18.82 -3.51
CA VAL A 487 -9.62 19.93 -3.37
C VAL A 487 -10.35 19.83 -2.04
N PHE A 488 -10.30 20.92 -1.28
CA PHE A 488 -11.03 21.08 -0.03
C PHE A 488 -12.35 21.79 -0.33
N THR A 489 -13.46 21.09 -0.14
CA THR A 489 -14.74 21.48 -0.74
C THR A 489 -15.74 22.06 0.26
N GLY A 490 -15.39 22.08 1.54
CA GLY A 490 -16.30 22.46 2.62
C GLY A 490 -17.64 21.77 2.44
N ASP A 491 -18.69 22.58 2.43
CA ASP A 491 -20.06 22.09 2.32
C ASP A 491 -20.64 22.21 0.91
N THR A 492 -19.80 22.48 -0.10
CA THR A 492 -20.24 22.47 -1.50
C THR A 492 -20.42 21.03 -2.01
N LEU A 493 -19.34 20.25 -2.00
CA LEU A 493 -19.28 18.86 -2.46
C LEU A 493 -18.96 17.93 -1.28
N PHE A 494 -19.79 16.91 -1.09
CA PHE A 494 -19.52 15.78 -0.19
C PHE A 494 -19.30 14.52 -1.02
N VAL A 495 -18.71 13.48 -0.41
CA VAL A 495 -18.69 12.17 -1.07
C VAL A 495 -20.12 11.70 -1.31
N SER A 496 -20.47 11.53 -2.59
CA SER A 496 -21.80 11.18 -3.08
C SER A 496 -22.94 12.11 -2.64
N GLY A 497 -22.63 13.38 -2.34
CA GLY A 497 -23.63 14.38 -1.97
C GLY A 497 -23.21 15.81 -2.26
N CYS A 498 -24.04 16.77 -1.86
CA CYS A 498 -23.74 18.19 -1.88
C CYS A 498 -24.39 18.91 -0.69
N GLY A 499 -24.00 20.16 -0.46
CA GLY A 499 -24.60 21.04 0.53
C GLY A 499 -26.10 21.24 0.34
N LYS A 500 -26.77 21.61 1.43
CA LYS A 500 -28.10 22.26 1.32
C LYS A 500 -27.92 23.66 0.76
N PHE A 501 -28.89 24.12 -0.01
CA PHE A 501 -28.85 25.44 -0.64
C PHE A 501 -29.47 26.46 0.33
N PHE A 502 -28.74 26.83 1.38
CA PHE A 502 -29.29 27.74 2.39
C PHE A 502 -29.38 29.18 1.87
N GLU A 503 -28.37 29.61 1.11
CA GLU A 503 -28.26 30.99 0.63
C GLU A 503 -28.25 31.11 -0.89
N GLY A 504 -28.56 30.03 -1.61
CA GLY A 504 -28.45 29.99 -3.05
C GLY A 504 -29.44 29.05 -3.73
N SER A 505 -29.16 28.75 -4.99
CA SER A 505 -30.09 28.13 -5.92
C SER A 505 -29.52 26.86 -6.55
N ALA A 506 -30.40 26.09 -7.21
CA ALA A 506 -29.98 24.94 -7.99
C ALA A 506 -29.04 25.31 -9.16
N ALA A 507 -29.23 26.51 -9.74
CA ALA A 507 -28.36 27.01 -10.81
C ALA A 507 -26.94 27.24 -10.29
N GLU A 508 -26.82 27.86 -9.12
CA GLU A 508 -25.55 28.10 -8.45
C GLU A 508 -24.86 26.78 -8.04
N MET A 509 -25.59 25.80 -7.47
CA MET A 509 -24.99 24.51 -7.15
C MET A 509 -24.57 23.74 -8.40
N HIS A 510 -25.35 23.80 -9.48
CA HIS A 510 -24.98 23.18 -10.75
C HIS A 510 -23.69 23.80 -11.30
N GLU A 511 -23.60 25.12 -11.30
CA GLU A 511 -22.40 25.87 -11.68
C GLU A 511 -21.19 25.47 -10.80
N ALA A 512 -21.36 25.44 -9.48
CA ALA A 512 -20.31 25.04 -8.54
C ALA A 512 -19.82 23.61 -8.77
N LEU A 513 -20.73 22.62 -8.81
CA LEU A 513 -20.36 21.21 -8.87
C LEU A 513 -19.94 20.77 -10.27
N ASN A 514 -20.73 21.07 -11.29
CA ASN A 514 -20.56 20.46 -12.60
C ASN A 514 -19.64 21.29 -13.50
N ASN A 515 -19.67 22.62 -13.40
CA ASN A 515 -18.87 23.48 -14.28
C ASN A 515 -17.53 23.88 -13.63
N ARG A 516 -17.49 24.15 -12.32
CA ARG A 516 -16.26 24.56 -11.63
C ARG A 516 -15.48 23.38 -11.08
N LEU A 517 -16.04 22.65 -10.11
CA LEU A 517 -15.38 21.49 -9.51
C LEU A 517 -15.26 20.32 -10.51
N GLY A 518 -16.29 20.11 -11.32
CA GLY A 518 -16.29 19.12 -12.39
C GLY A 518 -15.28 19.41 -13.51
N ALA A 519 -14.77 20.64 -13.65
CA ALA A 519 -13.71 20.95 -14.60
C ALA A 519 -12.29 20.69 -14.05
N LEU A 520 -12.16 20.36 -12.76
CA LEU A 520 -10.87 19.96 -12.19
C LEU A 520 -10.39 18.61 -12.76
N PRO A 521 -9.08 18.33 -12.72
CA PRO A 521 -8.55 17.04 -13.16
C PRO A 521 -9.22 15.86 -12.44
N GLU A 522 -9.54 14.80 -13.19
CA GLU A 522 -10.26 13.62 -12.71
C GLU A 522 -9.58 12.90 -11.52
N ASP A 523 -8.26 13.01 -11.41
CA ASP A 523 -7.43 12.41 -10.35
C ASP A 523 -7.32 13.28 -9.08
N THR A 524 -8.02 14.42 -9.03
CA THR A 524 -8.05 15.32 -7.87
C THR A 524 -8.80 14.70 -6.71
N LEU A 525 -8.15 14.46 -5.56
CA LEU A 525 -8.80 13.94 -4.36
C LEU A 525 -9.72 14.96 -3.71
N VAL A 526 -10.87 14.49 -3.21
CA VAL A 526 -11.88 15.32 -2.55
C VAL A 526 -11.80 15.22 -1.04
N TYR A 527 -11.74 16.38 -0.37
CA TYR A 527 -11.72 16.53 1.08
C TYR A 527 -12.90 17.40 1.53
N PRO A 528 -14.05 16.79 1.90
CA PRO A 528 -15.27 17.52 2.24
C PRO A 528 -15.31 18.03 3.68
N GLY A 529 -16.26 18.90 4.01
CA GLY A 529 -16.43 19.46 5.36
C GLY A 529 -16.89 18.46 6.43
N HIS A 530 -17.62 17.41 6.03
CA HIS A 530 -18.31 16.49 6.94
C HIS A 530 -18.22 15.02 6.51
N GLU A 531 -18.29 14.12 7.48
CA GLU A 531 -18.45 12.67 7.30
C GLU A 531 -19.93 12.29 7.10
N TYR A 532 -20.49 12.70 5.95
CA TYR A 532 -21.87 12.38 5.54
C TYR A 532 -21.95 11.21 4.54
N THR A 533 -20.84 10.53 4.26
CA THR A 533 -20.78 9.55 3.16
C THR A 533 -21.81 8.44 3.32
N LYS A 534 -21.96 7.87 4.52
CA LYS A 534 -22.96 6.81 4.76
C LYS A 534 -24.39 7.27 4.48
N SER A 535 -24.78 8.46 4.95
CA SER A 535 -26.15 8.97 4.73
C SER A 535 -26.37 9.39 3.27
N ASN A 536 -25.35 9.98 2.64
CA ASN A 536 -25.35 10.33 1.22
C ASN A 536 -25.51 9.10 0.33
N VAL A 537 -24.80 8.02 0.63
CA VAL A 537 -24.89 6.78 -0.14
C VAL A 537 -26.25 6.12 -0.01
N ARG A 538 -26.87 6.12 1.17
CA ARG A 538 -28.25 5.62 1.35
C ARG A 538 -29.24 6.33 0.43
N PHE A 539 -29.13 7.66 0.32
CA PHE A 539 -29.93 8.43 -0.64
C PHE A 539 -29.56 8.09 -2.09
N THR A 540 -28.27 8.08 -2.41
CA THR A 540 -27.76 7.83 -3.77
C THR A 540 -28.24 6.48 -4.31
N ILE A 541 -28.22 5.43 -3.48
CA ILE A 541 -28.72 4.08 -3.82
C ILE A 541 -30.22 4.04 -4.06
N SER A 542 -30.99 4.87 -3.34
CA SER A 542 -32.44 4.97 -3.58
C SER A 542 -32.75 5.62 -4.93
N VAL A 543 -31.80 6.36 -5.50
CA VAL A 543 -31.93 7.02 -6.81
C VAL A 543 -31.35 6.15 -7.93
N SER A 544 -30.11 5.69 -7.82
CA SER A 544 -29.40 4.93 -8.87
C SER A 544 -28.57 3.80 -8.26
N GLN A 545 -28.47 2.67 -8.96
CA GLN A 545 -27.77 1.46 -8.48
C GLN A 545 -26.68 0.98 -9.43
N THR A 546 -25.99 1.92 -10.09
CA THR A 546 -24.84 1.60 -10.93
C THR A 546 -23.70 0.96 -10.13
N GLU A 547 -22.82 0.25 -10.83
CA GLU A 547 -21.70 -0.46 -10.20
C GLU A 547 -20.77 0.46 -9.36
N PRO A 548 -20.43 1.69 -9.80
CA PRO A 548 -19.68 2.64 -8.96
C PRO A 548 -20.39 2.97 -7.63
N ILE A 549 -21.71 3.11 -7.63
CA ILE A 549 -22.50 3.40 -6.42
C ILE A 549 -22.49 2.21 -5.46
N LYS A 550 -22.62 0.98 -5.97
CA LYS A 550 -22.57 -0.24 -5.14
C LYS A 550 -21.21 -0.43 -4.48
N LYS A 551 -20.12 -0.18 -5.22
CA LYS A 551 -18.75 -0.21 -4.66
C LYS A 551 -18.56 0.85 -3.59
N LEU A 552 -19.11 2.05 -3.81
CA LEU A 552 -19.08 3.09 -2.79
C LEU A 552 -19.87 2.69 -1.54
N GLN A 553 -21.02 2.03 -1.68
CA GLN A 553 -21.78 1.52 -0.53
C GLN A 553 -20.98 0.52 0.29
N GLU A 554 -20.40 -0.48 -0.37
CA GLU A 554 -19.56 -1.47 0.31
C GLU A 554 -18.39 -0.78 1.02
N PHE A 555 -17.75 0.21 0.38
CA PHE A 555 -16.70 1.00 1.01
C PHE A 555 -17.20 1.77 2.24
N ALA A 556 -18.33 2.47 2.11
CA ALA A 556 -18.88 3.28 3.18
C ALA A 556 -19.31 2.42 4.38
N GLU A 557 -19.87 1.22 4.17
CA GLU A 557 -20.26 0.30 5.23
C GLU A 557 -19.06 -0.24 6.02
N ASN A 558 -17.93 -0.47 5.33
CA ASN A 558 -16.72 -1.05 5.92
C ASN A 558 -15.69 -0.03 6.43
N ASN A 559 -15.93 1.27 6.28
CA ASN A 559 -15.00 2.31 6.71
C ASN A 559 -15.68 3.34 7.62
N GLN A 560 -14.94 3.81 8.65
CA GLN A 560 -15.40 4.88 9.53
C GLN A 560 -15.02 6.28 9.02
N VAL A 561 -13.90 6.38 8.28
CA VAL A 561 -13.36 7.63 7.74
C VAL A 561 -13.25 7.50 6.24
N THR A 562 -13.92 8.37 5.51
CA THR A 562 -14.05 8.30 4.04
C THR A 562 -13.47 9.51 3.31
N THR A 563 -13.15 10.59 4.03
CA THR A 563 -12.50 11.77 3.45
C THR A 563 -11.15 11.44 2.80
N GLY A 564 -10.86 12.09 1.65
CA GLY A 564 -9.60 11.92 0.93
C GLY A 564 -9.42 10.54 0.27
N LYS A 565 -10.51 9.79 0.06
CA LYS A 565 -10.48 8.44 -0.56
C LYS A 565 -10.98 8.40 -2.00
N PHE A 566 -11.75 9.41 -2.41
CA PHE A 566 -12.40 9.49 -3.72
C PHE A 566 -11.91 10.73 -4.47
N THR A 567 -11.88 10.65 -5.80
CA THR A 567 -11.52 11.76 -6.66
C THR A 567 -12.72 12.44 -7.31
N ILE A 568 -12.53 13.61 -7.92
CA ILE A 568 -13.54 14.27 -8.77
C ILE A 568 -14.07 13.30 -9.84
N GLY A 569 -13.20 12.49 -10.43
CA GLY A 569 -13.61 11.49 -11.42
C GLY A 569 -14.40 10.31 -10.87
N ASP A 570 -14.24 9.98 -9.59
CA ASP A 570 -15.11 9.03 -8.91
C ASP A 570 -16.47 9.66 -8.64
N GLU A 571 -16.52 10.89 -8.12
CA GLU A 571 -17.77 11.62 -7.85
C GLU A 571 -18.63 11.74 -9.11
N LYS A 572 -18.04 12.04 -10.28
CA LYS A 572 -18.77 12.05 -11.57
C LYS A 572 -19.45 10.72 -11.91
N LYS A 573 -18.97 9.59 -11.37
CA LYS A 573 -19.53 8.25 -11.63
C LYS A 573 -20.59 7.84 -10.63
N HIS A 574 -20.49 8.24 -9.37
CA HIS A 574 -21.40 7.78 -8.31
C HIS A 574 -22.25 8.88 -7.67
N ASN A 575 -21.83 10.14 -7.67
CA ASN A 575 -22.59 11.24 -7.09
C ASN A 575 -23.70 11.70 -8.03
N VAL A 576 -24.95 11.45 -7.65
CA VAL A 576 -26.13 11.81 -8.46
C VAL A 576 -26.22 13.31 -8.77
N PHE A 577 -25.68 14.19 -7.92
CA PHE A 577 -25.64 15.63 -8.15
C PHE A 577 -24.60 16.05 -9.21
N MET A 578 -23.62 15.19 -9.51
CA MET A 578 -22.63 15.40 -10.59
C MET A 578 -22.99 14.64 -11.87
N ARG A 579 -24.15 13.95 -11.87
CA ARG A 579 -24.66 13.14 -12.99
C ARG A 579 -25.92 13.74 -13.61
N VAL A 580 -26.09 15.05 -13.55
CA VAL A 580 -27.29 15.75 -14.05
C VAL A 580 -27.50 15.61 -15.57
N ASN A 581 -26.45 15.28 -16.32
CA ASN A 581 -26.53 14.99 -17.76
C ASN A 581 -26.72 13.49 -18.08
N ASP A 582 -26.78 12.63 -17.07
CA ASP A 582 -26.91 11.19 -17.25
C ASP A 582 -28.36 10.84 -17.62
N PRO A 583 -28.61 10.10 -18.72
CA PRO A 583 -29.96 9.70 -19.13
C PRO A 583 -30.72 8.93 -18.04
N GLU A 584 -30.02 8.16 -17.19
CA GLU A 584 -30.64 7.47 -16.07
C GLU A 584 -31.25 8.47 -15.08
N ILE A 585 -30.48 9.50 -14.72
CA ILE A 585 -30.89 10.53 -13.75
C ILE A 585 -32.01 11.39 -14.32
N GLN A 586 -31.92 11.78 -15.59
CA GLN A 586 -32.99 12.50 -16.29
C GLN A 586 -34.31 11.73 -16.27
N LYS A 587 -34.27 10.41 -16.48
CA LYS A 587 -35.47 9.56 -16.43
C LYS A 587 -36.06 9.46 -15.01
N ILE A 588 -35.22 9.36 -13.99
CA ILE A 588 -35.66 9.26 -12.59
C ILE A 588 -36.29 10.57 -12.12
N THR A 589 -35.68 11.70 -12.47
CA THR A 589 -36.21 13.01 -12.13
C THR A 589 -37.37 13.41 -13.04
N GLY A 590 -37.47 12.87 -14.26
CA GLY A 590 -38.45 13.32 -15.26
C GLY A 590 -38.14 14.71 -15.82
N GLU A 591 -36.92 15.21 -15.61
CA GLU A 591 -36.44 16.51 -16.07
C GLU A 591 -35.26 16.31 -17.04
N THR A 592 -35.09 17.20 -18.01
CA THR A 592 -33.95 17.18 -18.96
C THR A 592 -32.98 18.33 -18.76
N ASP A 593 -33.43 19.42 -18.14
CA ASP A 593 -32.60 20.58 -17.83
C ASP A 593 -31.73 20.31 -16.58
N PRO A 594 -30.39 20.44 -16.65
CA PRO A 594 -29.48 20.14 -15.55
C PRO A 594 -29.78 20.91 -14.25
N VAL A 595 -30.23 22.16 -14.35
CA VAL A 595 -30.57 22.99 -13.19
C VAL A 595 -31.84 22.49 -12.51
N SER A 596 -32.85 22.15 -13.30
CA SER A 596 -34.10 21.55 -12.80
C SER A 596 -33.87 20.20 -12.14
N ILE A 597 -33.01 19.35 -12.73
CA ILE A 597 -32.57 18.07 -12.16
C ILE A 597 -31.87 18.28 -10.81
N MET A 598 -30.92 19.23 -10.75
CA MET A 598 -30.21 19.57 -9.51
C MET A 598 -31.17 19.97 -8.39
N GLY A 599 -32.14 20.84 -8.68
CA GLY A 599 -33.16 21.27 -7.72
C GLY A 599 -34.01 20.11 -7.22
N LYS A 600 -34.48 19.25 -8.14
CA LYS A 600 -35.32 18.10 -7.80
C LYS A 600 -34.58 17.06 -6.96
N LEU A 601 -33.35 16.70 -7.32
CA LEU A 601 -32.51 15.81 -6.53
C LEU A 601 -32.27 16.38 -5.12
N ARG A 602 -32.07 17.70 -5.02
CA ARG A 602 -31.84 18.36 -3.73
C ARG A 602 -33.07 18.27 -2.83
N GLU A 603 -34.25 18.53 -3.38
CA GLU A 603 -35.52 18.41 -2.68
C GLU A 603 -35.80 16.96 -2.27
N MET A 604 -35.57 15.99 -3.17
CA MET A 604 -35.67 14.56 -2.86
C MET A 604 -34.78 14.20 -1.66
N LYS A 605 -33.52 14.64 -1.63
CA LYS A 605 -32.60 14.37 -0.52
C LYS A 605 -32.99 15.10 0.77
N ASN A 606 -33.58 16.29 0.68
CA ASN A 606 -34.04 17.04 1.86
C ASN A 606 -35.21 16.34 2.56
N ASN A 607 -36.05 15.63 1.80
CA ASN A 607 -37.21 14.89 2.29
C ASN A 607 -36.94 13.40 2.53
N PHE A 608 -35.73 12.91 2.22
CA PHE A 608 -35.32 11.52 2.40
C PHE A 608 -35.07 11.21 3.88
N LYS A 609 -35.67 10.11 4.37
CA LYS A 609 -35.60 9.68 5.77
C LYS A 609 -34.75 8.44 5.95
#